data_AF-A0A2U1N924-F1
#
_entry.id   AF-A0A2U1N924-F1
#
_cell.length_a   1.000
_cell.length_b   1.000
_cell.length_c   1.000
_cell.angle_alpha   90.00
_cell.angle_beta   90.00
_cell.angle_gamma   90.00
#
_symmetry.space_group_name_H-M   'P 1'
#
loop_
_entity.id
_entity.type
_entity.pdbx_description
1 polymer ?
#
loop_
_entity_poly.entity_id
_entity_poly.type
_entity_poly.pdbx_seq_one_letter_code
_entity_poly.pdbx_strand_id
1 'polypeptide(L)'
;MDNYVRGMVGAGSDIAFWYDLWLGDTILKVRWPKLFELEKTKRCKVGDRIKIENGNCSLVHSWRRGPRSVEELSELRDLLELVGSQSLSNQKDKWSWGIGDWKEFTVANMKKNSRKDKDTHRDFCMRWESWIPLKVNLHMWRAEMDRIPTRLALVRRGVNIQDVSCVLCDTGDESSMHTFTGCGITVIVWSFVERWCRLDPIIVFDVKDLLLIPDSVGGSKWAKKIVRGIIMTTCWVIWKARNAKVFEGVIPKVHEIIATIKSLSFLWLRSRSRFKTIQWKDWSVFSMYMM
;
A
#
# COMPACT_ATOMS: atom_id res chain seq x y z
N MET A 1 -2.38 -8.22 18.30
CA MET A 1 -2.54 -6.75 18.19
C MET A 1 -1.28 -6.17 18.75
N ASP A 2 -0.48 -5.56 17.91
CA ASP A 2 0.81 -5.03 18.32
C ASP A 2 0.58 -3.82 19.25
N ASN A 3 0.82 -4.03 20.54
CA ASN A 3 0.67 -3.01 21.58
C ASN A 3 1.86 -2.05 21.52
N TYR A 4 1.96 -1.27 20.45
CA TYR A 4 3.02 -0.27 20.33
C TYR A 4 2.78 0.95 21.22
N VAL A 5 1.59 1.10 21.82
CA VAL A 5 1.18 2.26 22.62
C VAL A 5 1.00 1.83 24.07
N ARG A 6 1.66 2.55 24.99
CA ARG A 6 1.55 2.35 26.44
C ARG A 6 1.13 3.65 27.13
N GLY A 7 0.20 3.58 28.06
CA GLY A 7 -0.15 4.67 28.96
C GLY A 7 0.85 4.76 30.11
N MET A 8 1.46 5.93 30.29
CA MET A 8 2.23 6.29 31.48
C MET A 8 1.29 7.03 32.43
N VAL A 9 0.94 6.35 33.53
CA VAL A 9 -0.07 6.84 34.47
C VAL A 9 0.51 7.99 35.30
N GLY A 10 -0.16 9.14 35.21
CA GLY A 10 -0.01 10.25 36.14
C GLY A 10 -1.15 10.20 37.14
N ALA A 11 -2.14 11.08 36.96
CA ALA A 11 -3.38 11.15 37.75
C ALA A 11 -4.39 10.04 37.39
N GLY A 12 -4.19 9.33 36.27
CA GLY A 12 -5.02 8.22 35.84
C GLY A 12 -6.39 8.62 35.29
N SER A 13 -6.59 9.87 34.85
CA SER A 13 -7.86 10.38 34.34
C SER A 13 -8.15 9.98 32.89
N ASP A 14 -7.12 9.78 32.07
CA ASP A 14 -7.25 9.58 30.63
C ASP A 14 -7.05 8.12 30.23
N ILE A 15 -6.32 7.34 31.02
CA ILE A 15 -6.01 5.93 30.76
C ILE A 15 -7.12 5.02 31.29
N ALA A 16 -7.65 4.14 30.44
CA ALA A 16 -8.64 3.14 30.78
C ALA A 16 -7.99 1.92 31.45
N PHE A 17 -8.45 1.59 32.66
CA PHE A 17 -7.86 0.54 33.50
C PHE A 17 -7.79 -0.82 32.79
N TRP A 18 -8.85 -1.24 32.10
CA TRP A 18 -8.95 -2.57 31.49
C TRP A 18 -8.50 -2.64 30.02
N TYR A 19 -8.56 -1.52 29.30
CA TYR A 19 -8.44 -1.50 27.84
C TYR A 19 -7.08 -1.00 27.35
N ASP A 20 -6.40 -0.18 28.13
CA ASP A 20 -5.13 0.41 27.75
C ASP A 20 -3.98 -0.40 28.37
N LEU A 21 -2.86 -0.49 27.63
CA LEU A 21 -1.64 -1.07 28.17
C LEU A 21 -0.98 -0.02 29.05
N TRP A 22 -1.07 -0.15 30.37
CA TRP A 22 -0.38 0.76 31.31
C TRP A 22 0.39 -0.02 32.39
N LEU A 23 -0.09 -1.20 32.74
CA LEU A 23 0.50 -2.11 33.74
C LEU A 23 0.95 -3.42 33.09
N GLY A 24 2.20 -3.81 33.32
CA GLY A 24 2.81 -5.00 32.71
C GLY A 24 3.00 -4.90 31.19
N ASP A 25 2.92 -6.04 30.49
CA ASP A 25 3.24 -6.18 29.06
C ASP A 25 2.01 -6.50 28.19
N THR A 26 0.84 -6.67 28.80
CA THR A 26 -0.42 -6.96 28.10
C THR A 26 -1.58 -6.20 28.75
N ILE A 27 -2.63 -5.95 27.97
CA ILE A 27 -3.83 -5.26 28.45
C ILE A 27 -4.57 -6.10 29.49
N LEU A 28 -5.08 -5.44 30.53
CA LEU A 28 -5.56 -6.14 31.72
C LEU A 28 -6.79 -7.03 31.46
N LYS A 29 -7.67 -6.65 30.52
CA LYS A 29 -8.83 -7.50 30.16
C LYS A 29 -8.45 -8.85 29.53
N VAL A 30 -7.26 -8.92 28.92
CA VAL A 30 -6.73 -10.16 28.30
C VAL A 30 -5.99 -10.98 29.35
N ARG A 31 -5.26 -10.32 30.25
CA ARG A 31 -4.52 -10.99 31.33
C ARG A 31 -5.44 -11.57 32.40
N TRP A 32 -6.48 -10.82 32.78
CA TRP A 32 -7.41 -11.16 33.86
C TRP A 32 -8.87 -11.08 33.37
N PRO A 33 -9.27 -11.98 32.46
CA PRO A 33 -10.61 -11.95 31.86
C PRO A 33 -11.73 -12.18 32.88
N LYS A 34 -11.49 -12.98 33.94
CA LYS A 34 -12.53 -13.28 34.94
C LYS A 34 -12.81 -12.09 35.84
N LEU A 35 -11.78 -11.39 36.30
CA LEU A 35 -11.97 -10.11 36.99
C LEU A 35 -12.61 -9.06 36.09
N PHE A 36 -12.21 -9.02 34.82
CA PHE A 36 -12.82 -8.12 33.86
C PHE A 36 -14.31 -8.40 33.69
N GLU A 37 -14.77 -9.65 33.63
CA GLU A 37 -16.19 -10.03 33.59
C GLU A 37 -16.98 -9.48 34.81
N LEU A 38 -16.36 -9.48 35.99
CA LEU A 38 -16.97 -8.99 37.23
C LEU A 38 -17.12 -7.46 37.29
N GLU A 39 -16.30 -6.69 36.57
CA GLU A 39 -16.35 -5.22 36.56
C GLU A 39 -17.72 -4.69 36.10
N LYS A 40 -18.30 -3.77 36.88
CA LYS A 40 -19.54 -3.07 36.50
C LYS A 40 -19.28 -2.05 35.41
N THR A 41 -18.22 -1.25 35.55
CA THR A 41 -17.88 -0.16 34.63
C THR A 41 -16.66 -0.55 33.80
N LYS A 42 -16.89 -1.24 32.67
CA LYS A 42 -15.79 -1.81 31.85
C LYS A 42 -14.76 -0.77 31.37
N ARG A 43 -15.19 0.48 31.15
CA ARG A 43 -14.34 1.59 30.69
C ARG A 43 -13.92 2.53 31.83
N CYS A 44 -13.80 2.02 33.05
CA CYS A 44 -13.28 2.80 34.18
C CYS A 44 -11.84 3.26 33.91
N LYS A 45 -11.48 4.41 34.50
CA LYS A 45 -10.15 4.99 34.41
C LYS A 45 -9.25 4.45 35.50
N VAL A 46 -7.93 4.60 35.33
CA VAL A 46 -6.97 4.13 36.32
C VAL A 46 -7.17 4.83 37.67
N GLY A 47 -7.42 6.15 37.66
CA GLY A 47 -7.69 6.93 38.88
C GLY A 47 -9.00 6.56 39.59
N ASP A 48 -9.96 5.92 38.91
CA ASP A 48 -11.20 5.43 39.54
C ASP A 48 -10.99 4.14 40.36
N ARG A 49 -9.91 3.43 40.06
CA ARG A 49 -9.62 2.09 40.58
C ARG A 49 -8.40 2.05 41.46
N ILE A 50 -7.48 3.00 41.31
CA ILE A 50 -6.29 3.10 42.13
C ILE A 50 -6.41 4.33 43.01
N LYS A 51 -6.37 4.12 44.32
CA LYS A 51 -6.26 5.20 45.31
C LYS A 51 -4.97 5.06 46.09
N ILE A 52 -4.42 6.20 46.48
CA ILE A 52 -3.26 6.25 47.35
C ILE A 52 -3.72 6.81 48.69
N GLU A 53 -3.61 5.99 49.72
CA GLU A 53 -3.87 6.39 51.11
C GLU A 53 -2.61 6.11 51.92
N ASN A 54 -2.04 7.15 52.54
CA ASN A 54 -0.83 7.06 53.38
C ASN A 54 0.39 6.39 52.71
N GLY A 55 0.57 6.59 51.40
CA GLY A 55 1.69 6.00 50.64
C GLY A 55 1.45 4.55 50.18
N ASN A 56 0.35 3.92 50.58
CA ASN A 56 -0.05 2.60 50.08
C ASN A 56 -1.05 2.73 48.94
N CYS A 57 -0.76 2.00 47.85
CA CYS A 57 -1.60 1.87 46.68
C CYS A 57 -2.70 0.84 46.96
N SER A 58 -3.97 1.26 46.95
CA SER A 58 -5.13 0.39 47.16
C SER A 58 -5.99 0.31 45.90
N LEU A 59 -6.43 -0.91 45.59
CA LEU A 59 -7.36 -1.18 44.50
C LEU A 59 -8.80 -1.00 44.99
N VAL A 60 -9.48 0.04 44.53
CA VAL A 60 -10.91 0.25 44.72
C VAL A 60 -11.66 -0.46 43.61
N HIS A 61 -12.29 -1.59 43.91
CA HIS A 61 -13.03 -2.36 42.92
C HIS A 61 -14.52 -1.98 42.86
N SER A 62 -15.14 -2.07 41.67
CA SER A 62 -16.59 -1.95 41.50
C SER A 62 -17.18 -3.20 40.85
N TRP A 63 -16.91 -4.35 41.44
CA TRP A 63 -17.40 -5.62 40.90
C TRP A 63 -18.87 -5.87 41.21
N ARG A 64 -19.55 -6.61 40.32
CA ARG A 64 -20.93 -7.08 40.49
C ARG A 64 -21.10 -7.96 41.72
N ARG A 65 -20.07 -8.75 42.00
CA ARG A 65 -19.93 -9.62 43.16
C ARG A 65 -18.44 -9.80 43.48
N GLY A 66 -18.13 -10.27 44.69
CA GLY A 66 -16.77 -10.67 45.03
C GLY A 66 -16.29 -11.90 44.23
N PRO A 67 -14.97 -12.05 44.04
CA PRO A 67 -14.32 -13.27 43.55
C PRO A 67 -14.66 -14.47 44.44
N ARG A 68 -14.95 -15.62 43.83
CA ARG A 68 -15.33 -16.86 44.53
C ARG A 68 -14.62 -18.09 43.98
N SER A 69 -14.30 -18.11 42.69
CA SER A 69 -13.58 -19.24 42.10
C SER A 69 -12.09 -19.14 42.41
N VAL A 70 -11.39 -20.28 42.35
CA VAL A 70 -9.94 -20.33 42.56
C VAL A 70 -9.21 -19.47 41.51
N GLU A 71 -9.70 -19.48 40.27
CA GLU A 71 -9.17 -18.68 39.17
C GLU A 71 -9.38 -17.18 39.43
N GLU A 72 -10.59 -16.76 39.82
CA GLU A 72 -10.88 -15.35 40.14
C GLU A 72 -10.00 -14.84 41.30
N LEU A 73 -9.77 -15.68 42.32
CA LEU A 73 -8.91 -15.35 43.46
C LEU A 73 -7.43 -15.30 43.07
N SER A 74 -6.98 -16.18 42.17
CA SER A 74 -5.63 -16.17 41.63
C SER A 74 -5.38 -14.90 40.79
N GLU A 75 -6.30 -14.57 39.88
CA GLU A 75 -6.21 -13.33 39.09
C GLU A 75 -6.16 -12.09 40.00
N LEU A 76 -6.92 -12.09 41.10
CA LEU A 76 -6.92 -10.98 42.05
C LEU A 76 -5.59 -10.84 42.78
N ARG A 77 -5.02 -11.95 43.24
CA ARG A 77 -3.72 -11.94 43.92
C ARG A 77 -2.64 -11.35 43.02
N ASP A 78 -2.57 -11.81 41.77
CA ASP A 78 -1.62 -11.32 40.78
C ASP A 78 -1.83 -9.82 40.48
N LEU A 79 -3.07 -9.38 40.34
CA LEU A 79 -3.40 -7.97 40.12
C LEU A 79 -2.95 -7.10 41.29
N LEU A 80 -3.19 -7.52 42.54
CA LEU A 80 -2.80 -6.76 43.73
C LEU A 80 -1.29 -6.65 43.87
N GLU A 81 -0.54 -7.71 43.55
CA GLU A 81 0.92 -7.68 43.56
C GLU A 81 1.47 -6.68 42.53
N LEU A 82 0.94 -6.70 41.31
CA LEU A 82 1.32 -5.78 40.24
C LEU A 82 0.89 -4.32 40.49
N VAL A 83 -0.27 -4.10 41.11
CA VAL A 83 -0.75 -2.76 41.47
C VAL A 83 0.02 -2.19 42.66
N GLY A 84 0.41 -3.04 43.61
CA GLY A 84 1.19 -2.66 44.79
C GLY A 84 2.56 -2.06 44.45
N SER A 85 3.12 -2.38 43.29
CA SER A 85 4.39 -1.82 42.81
C SER A 85 4.26 -0.46 42.11
N GLN A 86 3.06 0.11 42.00
CA GLN A 86 2.80 1.34 41.25
C GLN A 86 2.60 2.55 42.16
N SER A 87 3.06 3.71 41.69
CA SER A 87 2.77 5.01 42.29
C SER A 87 2.09 5.92 41.26
N LEU A 88 0.97 6.51 41.64
CA LEU A 88 0.34 7.61 40.89
C LEU A 88 1.07 8.91 41.22
N SER A 89 1.17 9.79 40.22
CA SER A 89 1.69 11.14 40.41
C SER A 89 0.60 12.17 40.16
N ASN A 90 0.73 13.39 40.69
CA ASN A 90 -0.21 14.48 40.41
C ASN A 90 -0.06 15.09 39.00
N GLN A 91 0.71 14.45 38.10
CA GLN A 91 0.90 14.93 36.74
C GLN A 91 -0.20 14.41 35.80
N LYS A 92 -0.38 15.05 34.65
CA LYS A 92 -1.28 14.53 33.62
C LYS A 92 -0.76 13.21 33.06
N ASP A 93 -1.68 12.35 32.66
CA ASP A 93 -1.36 11.10 31.97
C ASP A 93 -0.64 11.39 30.65
N LYS A 94 0.31 10.50 30.31
CA LYS A 94 1.09 10.59 29.07
C LYS A 94 0.98 9.28 28.30
N TRP A 95 1.12 9.37 26.99
CA TRP A 95 1.19 8.20 26.12
C TRP A 95 2.61 8.03 25.62
N SER A 96 3.14 6.81 25.71
CA SER A 96 4.44 6.42 25.17
C SER A 96 4.28 5.39 24.06
N TRP A 97 5.23 5.36 23.14
CA TRP A 97 5.25 4.44 22.00
C TRP A 97 6.65 3.87 21.78
N GLY A 98 6.79 2.57 21.57
CA GLY A 98 8.08 1.94 21.32
C GLY A 98 8.09 0.41 21.30
N ILE A 99 9.17 -0.14 20.74
CA ILE A 99 9.61 -1.53 20.90
C ILE A 99 10.92 -1.43 21.68
N GLY A 100 10.90 -1.71 22.98
CA GLY A 100 12.08 -1.56 23.86
C GLY A 100 12.20 -0.17 24.50
N ASP A 101 12.49 0.86 23.70
CA ASP A 101 12.68 2.25 24.20
C ASP A 101 11.37 3.05 24.14
N TRP A 102 10.60 3.04 25.23
CA TRP A 102 9.35 3.82 25.34
C TRP A 102 9.65 5.32 25.34
N LYS A 103 9.38 6.01 24.23
CA LYS A 103 9.52 7.46 24.11
C LYS A 103 8.15 8.14 24.14
N GLU A 104 8.12 9.41 24.54
CA GLU A 104 6.90 10.21 24.54
C GLU A 104 6.28 10.26 23.13
N PHE A 105 4.96 10.05 23.07
CA PHE A 105 4.22 9.97 21.82
C PHE A 105 4.22 11.34 21.13
N THR A 106 4.82 11.39 19.94
CA THR A 106 4.69 12.53 19.03
C THR A 106 4.44 12.04 17.60
N VAL A 107 3.63 12.78 16.85
CA VAL A 107 3.39 12.51 15.42
C VAL A 107 4.71 12.52 14.63
N ALA A 108 5.67 13.35 15.04
CA ALA A 108 7.00 13.42 14.44
C ALA A 108 7.77 12.10 14.60
N ASN A 109 7.81 11.53 15.81
CA ASN A 109 8.46 10.24 16.06
C ASN A 109 7.75 9.08 15.36
N MET A 110 6.41 9.07 15.36
CA MET A 110 5.61 8.07 14.64
C MET A 110 5.92 8.08 13.13
N LYS A 111 5.96 9.27 12.51
CA LYS A 111 6.32 9.42 11.09
C LYS A 111 7.75 8.96 10.82
N LYS A 112 8.70 9.27 11.71
CA LYS A 112 10.11 8.89 11.57
C LYS A 112 10.29 7.37 11.59
N ASN A 113 9.64 6.68 12.52
CA ASN A 113 9.74 5.23 12.65
C ASN A 113 8.93 4.50 11.57
N SER A 114 7.75 5.00 11.20
CA SER A 114 6.97 4.47 10.06
C SER A 114 7.71 4.58 8.72
N ARG A 115 8.64 5.53 8.59
CA ARG A 115 9.52 5.64 7.42
C ARG A 115 10.67 4.64 7.48
N LYS A 116 11.25 4.38 8.65
CA LYS A 116 12.34 3.41 8.82
C LYS A 116 11.91 1.98 8.44
N ASP A 117 10.71 1.55 8.83
CA ASP A 117 10.18 0.22 8.46
C ASP A 117 9.72 0.10 7.00
N LYS A 118 9.60 1.22 6.28
CA LYS A 118 9.12 1.27 4.89
C LYS A 118 10.18 1.66 3.88
N ASP A 119 11.40 1.92 4.31
CA ASP A 119 12.53 2.11 3.41
C ASP A 119 13.08 0.74 2.98
N THR A 120 12.19 -0.10 2.44
CA THR A 120 12.61 -1.19 1.57
C THR A 120 13.33 -0.53 0.40
N HIS A 121 14.66 -0.64 0.41
CA HIS A 121 15.51 -0.18 -0.68
C HIS A 121 14.89 -0.63 -1.99
N ARG A 122 14.55 0.32 -2.85
CA ARG A 122 13.84 0.00 -4.08
C ARG A 122 14.87 -0.44 -5.12
N ASP A 123 14.91 -1.73 -5.41
CA ASP A 123 15.87 -2.30 -6.36
C ASP A 123 15.66 -1.79 -7.80
N PHE A 124 14.44 -1.30 -8.11
CA PHE A 124 14.10 -0.79 -9.42
C PHE A 124 13.52 0.62 -9.38
N CYS A 125 14.05 1.50 -10.23
CA CYS A 125 13.54 2.85 -10.45
C CYS A 125 13.31 3.08 -11.95
N MET A 126 12.04 3.28 -12.31
CA MET A 126 11.63 3.58 -13.68
C MET A 126 12.26 4.89 -14.18
N ARG A 127 12.80 4.87 -15.41
CA ARG A 127 13.28 6.08 -16.10
C ARG A 127 12.13 6.82 -16.78
N TRP A 128 12.08 8.12 -16.58
CA TRP A 128 11.05 9.00 -17.14
C TRP A 128 11.43 9.46 -18.54
N GLU A 129 10.45 9.55 -19.43
CA GLU A 129 10.63 10.05 -20.80
C GLU A 129 10.01 11.43 -20.95
N SER A 130 10.84 12.44 -21.27
CA SER A 130 10.42 13.84 -21.38
C SER A 130 9.50 14.11 -22.58
N TRP A 131 9.68 13.34 -23.66
CA TRP A 131 8.88 13.45 -24.88
C TRP A 131 7.49 12.82 -24.73
N ILE A 132 7.22 12.14 -23.61
CA ILE A 132 5.91 11.59 -23.27
C ILE A 132 5.17 12.50 -22.29
N PRO A 133 3.83 12.58 -22.35
CA PRO A 133 3.05 13.33 -21.38
C PRO A 133 3.26 12.83 -19.95
N LEU A 134 3.29 13.77 -19.00
CA LEU A 134 3.47 13.48 -17.57
C LEU A 134 2.49 12.42 -17.04
N LYS A 135 1.23 12.44 -17.47
CA LYS A 135 0.21 11.47 -17.07
C LYS A 135 0.58 10.02 -17.40
N VAL A 136 1.31 9.79 -18.50
CA VAL A 136 1.76 8.46 -18.93
C VAL A 136 2.96 8.01 -18.09
N ASN A 137 3.90 8.93 -17.81
CA ASN A 137 4.99 8.67 -16.85
C ASN A 137 4.42 8.27 -15.46
N LEU A 138 3.46 9.05 -14.94
CA LEU A 138 2.80 8.76 -13.66
C LEU A 138 2.03 7.45 -13.67
N HIS A 139 1.36 7.12 -14.78
CA HIS A 139 0.64 5.86 -14.92
C HIS A 139 1.59 4.67 -14.83
N MET A 140 2.69 4.70 -15.59
CA MET A 140 3.68 3.62 -15.57
C MET A 140 4.40 3.50 -14.24
N TRP A 141 4.73 4.62 -13.61
CA TRP A 141 5.32 4.63 -12.27
C TRP A 141 4.38 3.99 -11.23
N ARG A 142 3.07 4.21 -11.33
CA ARG A 142 2.08 3.54 -10.48
C ARG A 142 1.88 2.07 -10.84
N ALA A 143 1.94 1.73 -12.12
CA ALA A 143 1.77 0.35 -12.60
C ALA A 143 2.91 -0.54 -12.11
N GLU A 144 4.15 -0.05 -12.16
CA GLU A 144 5.33 -0.74 -11.66
C GLU A 144 5.27 -1.05 -10.15
N MET A 145 4.58 -0.22 -9.36
CA MET A 145 4.36 -0.52 -7.93
C MET A 145 3.11 -1.34 -7.65
N ASP A 146 2.41 -1.81 -8.69
CA ASP A 146 1.10 -2.45 -8.56
C ASP A 146 0.07 -1.58 -7.79
N ARG A 147 0.12 -0.26 -8.03
CA ARG A 147 -0.72 0.75 -7.37
C ARG A 147 -1.83 1.33 -8.25
N ILE A 148 -2.01 0.80 -9.45
CA ILE A 148 -3.14 1.13 -10.32
C ILE A 148 -4.42 0.37 -9.87
N PRO A 149 -5.63 0.90 -10.14
CA PRO A 149 -6.88 0.33 -9.64
C PRO A 149 -7.37 -0.84 -10.51
N THR A 150 -6.61 -1.94 -10.55
CA THR A 150 -7.08 -3.24 -11.07
C THR A 150 -8.06 -3.90 -10.09
N ARG A 151 -8.88 -4.86 -10.53
CA ARG A 151 -9.83 -5.55 -9.64
C ARG A 151 -9.12 -6.16 -8.41
N LEU A 152 -7.98 -6.85 -8.58
CA LEU A 152 -7.22 -7.38 -7.44
C LEU A 152 -6.66 -6.28 -6.52
N ALA A 153 -6.23 -5.15 -7.07
CA ALA A 153 -5.76 -4.01 -6.25
C ALA A 153 -6.91 -3.34 -5.48
N LEU A 154 -8.11 -3.31 -6.05
CA LEU A 154 -9.31 -2.76 -5.41
C LEU A 154 -9.82 -3.67 -4.29
N VAL A 155 -9.85 -4.99 -4.50
CA VAL A 155 -10.19 -5.98 -3.46
C VAL A 155 -9.23 -5.87 -2.28
N ARG A 156 -7.91 -5.77 -2.53
CA ARG A 156 -6.91 -5.52 -1.47
C ARG A 156 -7.12 -4.23 -0.69
N ARG A 157 -7.86 -3.25 -1.25
CA ARG A 157 -8.22 -1.99 -0.60
C ARG A 157 -9.59 -2.03 0.09
N GLY A 158 -10.24 -3.20 0.15
CA GLY A 158 -11.55 -3.39 0.78
C GLY A 158 -12.73 -2.99 -0.10
N VAL A 159 -12.54 -2.78 -1.41
CA VAL A 159 -13.65 -2.56 -2.34
C VAL A 159 -14.28 -3.90 -2.69
N ASN A 160 -15.59 -4.02 -2.51
CA ASN A 160 -16.32 -5.24 -2.84
C ASN A 160 -16.45 -5.40 -4.36
N ILE A 161 -15.69 -6.33 -4.93
CA ILE A 161 -15.74 -6.72 -6.34
C ILE A 161 -16.01 -8.22 -6.38
N GLN A 162 -17.13 -8.62 -6.99
CA GLN A 162 -17.54 -10.03 -7.07
C GLN A 162 -16.72 -10.81 -8.10
N ASP A 163 -16.49 -10.21 -9.26
CA ASP A 163 -15.73 -10.80 -10.35
C ASP A 163 -14.38 -10.10 -10.50
N VAL A 164 -13.30 -10.84 -10.19
CA VAL A 164 -11.92 -10.36 -10.29
C VAL A 164 -11.26 -10.69 -11.62
N SER A 165 -11.98 -11.32 -12.56
CA SER A 165 -11.43 -11.71 -13.85
C SER A 165 -10.88 -10.52 -14.65
N CYS A 166 -9.95 -10.76 -15.57
CA CYS A 166 -9.42 -9.72 -16.43
C CYS A 166 -10.53 -9.13 -17.30
N VAL A 167 -10.73 -7.82 -17.20
CA VAL A 167 -11.74 -7.12 -18.02
C VAL A 167 -11.48 -7.28 -19.51
N LEU A 168 -10.23 -7.43 -19.96
CA LEU A 168 -9.93 -7.45 -21.39
C LEU A 168 -10.20 -8.82 -22.02
N CYS A 169 -9.64 -9.90 -21.45
CA CYS A 169 -9.72 -11.24 -22.03
C CYS A 169 -10.68 -12.18 -21.29
N ASP A 170 -11.30 -11.73 -20.19
CA ASP A 170 -12.25 -12.51 -19.39
C ASP A 170 -11.66 -13.83 -18.86
N THR A 171 -10.32 -13.91 -18.77
CA THR A 171 -9.56 -15.08 -18.28
C THR A 171 -8.51 -14.66 -17.26
N GLY A 172 -8.40 -15.39 -16.15
CA GLY A 172 -7.43 -15.10 -15.08
C GLY A 172 -7.75 -13.82 -14.31
N ASP A 173 -7.08 -13.61 -13.17
CA ASP A 173 -7.38 -12.47 -12.30
C ASP A 173 -6.73 -11.16 -12.80
N GLU A 174 -7.46 -10.05 -12.68
CA GLU A 174 -6.98 -8.73 -13.09
C GLU A 174 -5.97 -8.15 -12.10
N SER A 175 -4.69 -8.41 -12.36
CA SER A 175 -3.53 -7.73 -11.76
C SER A 175 -2.88 -6.75 -12.75
N SER A 176 -1.98 -5.89 -12.26
CA SER A 176 -1.18 -5.01 -13.14
C SER A 176 -0.33 -5.85 -14.10
N MET A 177 0.27 -6.92 -13.59
CA MET A 177 0.99 -7.94 -14.35
C MET A 177 0.10 -8.52 -15.45
N HIS A 178 -1.02 -9.15 -15.09
CA HIS A 178 -1.89 -9.77 -16.09
C HIS A 178 -2.40 -8.76 -17.13
N THR A 179 -2.78 -7.55 -16.71
CA THR A 179 -3.26 -6.51 -17.64
C THR A 179 -2.22 -6.14 -18.71
N PHE A 180 -0.94 -6.04 -18.33
CA PHE A 180 0.11 -5.55 -19.22
C PHE A 180 1.01 -6.63 -19.85
N THR A 181 1.06 -7.83 -19.30
CA THR A 181 1.93 -8.91 -19.80
C THR A 181 1.17 -10.21 -20.06
N GLY A 182 0.24 -10.60 -19.17
CA GLY A 182 -0.41 -11.92 -19.22
C GLY A 182 -1.72 -12.01 -20.01
N CYS A 183 -2.38 -10.90 -20.31
CA CYS A 183 -3.67 -10.85 -20.98
C CYS A 183 -3.54 -11.21 -22.46
N GLY A 184 -4.38 -12.10 -22.98
CA GLY A 184 -4.34 -12.55 -24.38
C GLY A 184 -4.44 -11.41 -25.40
N ILE A 185 -5.29 -10.41 -25.14
CA ILE A 185 -5.38 -9.21 -25.99
C ILE A 185 -4.06 -8.43 -25.96
N THR A 186 -3.48 -8.27 -24.77
CA THR A 186 -2.23 -7.54 -24.57
C THR A 186 -1.05 -8.23 -25.24
N VAL A 187 -0.95 -9.56 -25.15
CA VAL A 187 0.07 -10.36 -25.85
C VAL A 187 -0.01 -10.13 -27.37
N ILE A 188 -1.22 -10.13 -27.94
CA ILE A 188 -1.40 -9.83 -29.36
C ILE A 188 -0.92 -8.41 -29.66
N VAL A 189 -1.29 -7.41 -28.86
CA VAL A 189 -0.83 -6.02 -29.04
C VAL A 189 0.70 -5.91 -29.02
N TRP A 190 1.38 -6.59 -28.09
CA TRP A 190 2.84 -6.63 -28.05
C TRP A 190 3.44 -7.26 -29.31
N SER A 191 2.83 -8.32 -29.86
CA SER A 191 3.29 -8.93 -31.11
C SER A 191 3.24 -8.00 -32.33
N PHE A 192 2.37 -6.97 -32.30
CA PHE A 192 2.37 -5.93 -33.31
C PHE A 192 3.42 -4.86 -33.04
N VAL A 193 3.62 -4.50 -31.77
CA VAL A 193 4.64 -3.51 -31.36
C VAL A 193 6.05 -4.04 -31.63
N GLU A 194 6.35 -5.31 -31.33
CA GLU A 194 7.65 -5.92 -31.61
C GLU A 194 7.96 -5.87 -33.11
N ARG A 195 7.00 -6.22 -33.98
CA ARG A 195 7.17 -6.20 -35.44
C ARG A 195 7.31 -4.78 -35.97
N TRP A 196 6.49 -3.86 -35.47
CA TRP A 196 6.51 -2.45 -35.88
C TRP A 196 7.82 -1.76 -35.50
N CYS A 197 8.38 -2.10 -34.34
CA CYS A 197 9.65 -1.57 -33.85
C CYS A 197 10.86 -2.43 -34.25
N ARG A 198 10.67 -3.58 -34.91
CA ARG A 198 11.73 -4.57 -35.21
C ARG A 198 12.55 -4.95 -33.96
N LEU A 199 11.85 -5.23 -32.88
CA LEU A 199 12.43 -5.71 -31.62
C LEU A 199 12.51 -7.24 -31.63
N ASP A 200 13.41 -7.78 -30.81
CA ASP A 200 13.36 -9.19 -30.46
C ASP A 200 12.02 -9.53 -29.76
N PRO A 201 11.58 -10.80 -29.82
CA PRO A 201 10.32 -11.22 -29.20
C PRO A 201 10.21 -10.76 -27.75
N ILE A 202 9.10 -10.09 -27.43
CA ILE A 202 8.88 -9.53 -26.09
C ILE A 202 8.42 -10.64 -25.14
N ILE A 203 9.36 -11.20 -24.38
CA ILE A 203 9.09 -12.19 -23.34
C ILE A 203 9.15 -11.47 -21.98
N VAL A 204 7.98 -11.28 -21.36
CA VAL A 204 7.84 -10.51 -20.12
C VAL A 204 6.90 -11.20 -19.14
N PHE A 205 7.25 -11.16 -17.87
CA PHE A 205 6.49 -11.76 -16.78
C PHE A 205 6.07 -10.73 -15.73
N ASP A 206 6.66 -9.53 -15.75
CA ASP A 206 6.30 -8.39 -14.91
C ASP A 206 6.28 -7.07 -15.69
N VAL A 207 5.63 -6.04 -15.13
CA VAL A 207 5.65 -4.68 -15.68
C VAL A 207 7.08 -4.12 -15.72
N LYS A 208 7.95 -4.53 -14.80
CA LYS A 208 9.37 -4.15 -14.78
C LYS A 208 10.12 -4.66 -15.99
N ASP A 209 9.84 -5.88 -16.45
CA ASP A 209 10.50 -6.47 -17.61
C ASP A 209 10.25 -5.62 -18.86
N LEU A 210 9.01 -5.13 -19.04
CA LEU A 210 8.66 -4.18 -20.11
C LEU A 210 9.54 -2.92 -20.07
N LEU A 211 9.81 -2.40 -18.88
CA LEU A 211 10.61 -1.18 -18.69
C LEU A 211 12.11 -1.40 -18.91
N LEU A 212 12.58 -2.66 -18.89
CA LEU A 212 13.96 -3.06 -19.14
C LEU A 212 14.25 -3.35 -20.63
N ILE A 213 13.25 -3.69 -21.44
CA ILE A 213 13.39 -3.92 -22.89
C ILE A 213 14.25 -2.86 -23.60
N PRO A 214 14.07 -1.54 -23.36
CA PRO A 214 14.85 -0.52 -24.06
C PRO A 214 16.36 -0.59 -23.81
N ASP A 215 16.80 -1.20 -22.71
CA ASP A 215 18.21 -1.32 -22.39
C ASP A 215 18.89 -2.41 -23.26
N SER A 216 18.13 -3.44 -23.66
CA SER A 216 18.55 -4.49 -24.60
C SER A 216 18.57 -4.05 -26.07
N VAL A 217 17.91 -2.93 -26.40
CA VAL A 217 17.89 -2.41 -27.77
C VAL A 217 19.26 -1.85 -28.17
N GLY A 218 19.80 -2.35 -29.28
CA GLY A 218 21.00 -1.81 -29.92
C GLY A 218 20.78 -0.42 -30.53
N GLY A 219 21.86 0.31 -30.79
CA GLY A 219 21.81 1.62 -31.47
C GLY A 219 21.88 2.84 -30.54
N SER A 220 21.39 3.97 -31.02
CA SER A 220 21.62 5.27 -30.39
C SER A 220 20.87 5.44 -29.06
N LYS A 221 21.33 6.38 -28.21
CA LYS A 221 20.60 6.79 -26.97
C LYS A 221 19.14 7.18 -27.27
N TRP A 222 18.87 7.73 -28.45
CA TRP A 222 17.51 8.10 -28.86
C TRP A 222 16.67 6.91 -29.29
N ALA A 223 17.25 5.89 -29.91
CA ALA A 223 16.54 4.64 -30.21
C ALA A 223 15.97 4.03 -28.92
N LYS A 224 16.82 3.91 -27.87
CA LYS A 224 16.38 3.43 -26.54
C LYS A 224 15.27 4.30 -25.94
N LYS A 225 15.38 5.63 -26.04
CA LYS A 225 14.34 6.56 -25.54
C LYS A 225 13.01 6.43 -26.29
N ILE A 226 13.08 6.23 -27.61
CA ILE A 226 11.90 6.06 -28.47
C ILE A 226 11.20 4.75 -28.12
N VAL A 227 11.95 3.63 -28.03
CA VAL A 227 11.38 2.35 -27.63
C VAL A 227 10.79 2.40 -26.24
N ARG A 228 11.50 2.98 -25.25
CA ARG A 228 10.96 3.17 -23.89
C ARG A 228 9.63 3.89 -23.93
N GLY A 229 9.54 4.97 -24.68
CA GLY A 229 8.31 5.71 -24.73
C GLY A 229 7.18 5.00 -25.50
N ILE A 230 7.49 4.24 -26.54
CA ILE A 230 6.49 3.40 -27.22
C ILE A 230 5.91 2.37 -26.24
N ILE A 231 6.74 1.68 -25.47
CA ILE A 231 6.30 0.73 -24.44
C ILE A 231 5.38 1.40 -23.42
N MET A 232 5.78 2.56 -22.89
CA MET A 232 4.95 3.32 -21.94
C MET A 232 3.63 3.79 -22.55
N THR A 233 3.64 4.16 -23.83
CA THR A 233 2.44 4.55 -24.58
C THR A 233 1.51 3.35 -24.78
N THR A 234 2.06 2.17 -25.11
CA THR A 234 1.31 0.93 -25.25
C THR A 234 0.55 0.58 -23.98
N CYS A 235 1.22 0.56 -22.83
CA CYS A 235 0.55 0.32 -21.55
C CYS A 235 -0.55 1.34 -21.26
N TRP A 236 -0.30 2.63 -21.55
CA TRP A 236 -1.32 3.67 -21.38
C TRP A 236 -2.56 3.44 -22.26
N VAL A 237 -2.38 3.06 -23.52
CA VAL A 237 -3.50 2.79 -24.43
C VAL A 237 -4.26 1.53 -24.02
N ILE A 238 -3.57 0.46 -23.60
CA ILE A 238 -4.20 -0.74 -23.06
C ILE A 238 -5.05 -0.39 -21.83
N TRP A 239 -4.50 0.41 -20.90
CA TRP A 239 -5.22 0.87 -19.73
C TRP A 239 -6.46 1.71 -20.09
N LYS A 240 -6.35 2.56 -21.11
CA LYS A 240 -7.48 3.34 -21.64
C LYS A 240 -8.56 2.45 -22.26
N ALA A 241 -8.17 1.45 -23.06
CA ALA A 241 -9.10 0.50 -23.67
C ALA A 241 -9.82 -0.33 -22.60
N ARG A 242 -9.09 -0.80 -21.59
CA ARG A 242 -9.66 -1.46 -20.41
C ARG A 242 -10.69 -0.58 -19.73
N ASN A 243 -10.35 0.69 -19.45
CA ASN A 243 -11.30 1.60 -18.79
C ASN A 243 -12.53 1.89 -19.64
N ALA A 244 -12.39 2.00 -20.96
CA ALA A 244 -13.55 2.15 -21.85
C ALA A 244 -14.47 0.91 -21.78
N LYS A 245 -13.91 -0.31 -21.71
CA LYS A 245 -14.73 -1.53 -21.48
C LYS A 245 -15.44 -1.50 -20.12
N VAL A 246 -14.76 -1.08 -19.05
CA VAL A 246 -15.36 -1.01 -17.69
C VAL A 246 -16.46 0.04 -17.57
N PHE A 247 -16.19 1.28 -18.02
CA PHE A 247 -17.03 2.43 -17.71
C PHE A 247 -17.99 2.82 -18.84
N GLU A 248 -17.68 2.43 -20.07
CA GLU A 248 -18.46 2.81 -21.27
C GLU A 248 -19.00 1.59 -22.02
N GLY A 249 -18.67 0.36 -21.59
CA GLY A 249 -19.11 -0.88 -22.23
C GLY A 249 -18.51 -1.13 -23.63
N VAL A 250 -17.45 -0.39 -23.99
CA VAL A 250 -16.83 -0.49 -25.32
C VAL A 250 -16.02 -1.78 -25.44
N ILE A 251 -16.24 -2.54 -26.52
CA ILE A 251 -15.47 -3.75 -26.81
C ILE A 251 -14.11 -3.36 -27.43
N PRO A 252 -12.97 -3.67 -26.79
CA PRO A 252 -11.66 -3.26 -27.25
C PRO A 252 -11.26 -4.03 -28.52
N LYS A 253 -10.98 -3.30 -29.61
CA LYS A 253 -10.46 -3.90 -30.85
C LYS A 253 -8.95 -3.69 -30.96
N VAL A 254 -8.23 -4.77 -31.20
CA VAL A 254 -6.76 -4.77 -31.28
C VAL A 254 -6.23 -3.76 -32.32
N HIS A 255 -6.86 -3.68 -33.50
CA HIS A 255 -6.42 -2.75 -34.54
C HIS A 255 -6.60 -1.27 -34.14
N GLU A 256 -7.68 -0.92 -33.43
CA GLU A 256 -7.91 0.43 -32.91
C GLU A 256 -6.88 0.78 -31.82
N ILE A 257 -6.54 -0.19 -30.97
CA ILE A 257 -5.46 -0.04 -29.97
C ILE A 257 -4.13 0.25 -30.67
N ILE A 258 -3.75 -0.54 -31.67
CA ILE A 258 -2.48 -0.35 -32.40
C ILE A 258 -2.45 1.00 -33.11
N ALA A 259 -3.54 1.39 -33.79
CA ALA A 259 -3.63 2.69 -34.45
C ALA A 259 -3.48 3.85 -33.45
N THR A 260 -4.09 3.72 -32.26
CA THR A 260 -3.98 4.71 -31.18
C THR A 260 -2.55 4.79 -30.62
N ILE A 261 -1.86 3.65 -30.46
CA ILE A 261 -0.46 3.61 -30.03
C ILE A 261 0.42 4.36 -31.03
N LYS A 262 0.31 4.04 -32.33
CA LYS A 262 1.13 4.66 -33.39
C LYS A 262 0.88 6.17 -33.47
N SER A 263 -0.38 6.59 -33.46
CA SER A 263 -0.79 8.00 -33.57
C SER A 263 -0.37 8.84 -32.37
N LEU A 264 -0.62 8.37 -31.13
CA LEU A 264 -0.24 9.11 -29.93
C LEU A 264 1.28 9.23 -29.79
N SER A 265 2.02 8.13 -30.00
CA SER A 265 3.47 8.14 -29.93
C SER A 265 4.08 9.06 -30.99
N PHE A 266 3.56 9.05 -32.23
CA PHE A 266 3.95 10.00 -33.28
C PHE A 266 3.72 11.45 -32.85
N LEU A 267 2.49 11.76 -32.42
CA LEU A 267 2.09 13.11 -32.08
C LEU A 267 2.93 13.65 -30.91
N TRP A 268 3.18 12.84 -29.89
CA TRP A 268 4.01 13.22 -28.75
C TRP A 268 5.48 13.35 -29.12
N LEU A 269 6.04 12.42 -29.89
CA LEU A 269 7.44 12.52 -30.33
C LEU A 269 7.64 13.79 -31.17
N ARG A 270 6.77 14.05 -32.15
CA ARG A 270 6.85 15.25 -33.00
C ARG A 270 6.70 16.53 -32.19
N SER A 271 5.72 16.60 -31.29
CA SER A 271 5.44 17.83 -30.53
C SER A 271 6.42 18.09 -29.38
N ARG A 272 6.99 17.05 -28.75
CA ARG A 272 7.74 17.17 -27.49
C ARG A 272 9.21 16.75 -27.57
N SER A 273 9.72 16.44 -28.77
CA SER A 273 11.13 16.13 -28.99
C SER A 273 11.74 17.00 -30.10
N ARG A 274 13.02 16.73 -30.41
CA ARG A 274 13.76 17.37 -31.52
C ARG A 274 13.29 16.92 -32.92
N PHE A 275 12.54 15.82 -33.01
CA PHE A 275 12.15 15.20 -34.28
C PHE A 275 10.91 15.89 -34.88
N LYS A 276 11.02 17.15 -35.32
CA LYS A 276 9.89 17.93 -35.87
C LYS A 276 9.46 17.52 -37.27
N THR A 277 10.40 16.97 -38.04
CA THR A 277 10.29 16.63 -39.46
C THR A 277 9.87 15.17 -39.71
N ILE A 278 9.54 14.42 -38.66
CA ILE A 278 9.09 13.04 -38.82
C ILE A 278 7.79 12.96 -39.61
N GLN A 279 7.73 11.97 -40.49
CA GLN A 279 6.64 11.76 -41.42
C GLN A 279 5.79 10.60 -40.94
N TRP A 280 4.47 10.78 -40.98
CA TRP A 280 3.53 9.75 -40.53
C TRP A 280 3.66 8.47 -41.36
N LYS A 281 3.83 8.61 -42.69
CA LYS A 281 3.96 7.48 -43.61
C LYS A 281 5.08 6.52 -43.17
N ASP A 282 6.26 7.07 -42.86
CA ASP A 282 7.44 6.28 -42.53
C ASP A 282 7.33 5.74 -41.09
N TRP A 283 6.88 6.58 -40.15
CA TRP A 283 6.64 6.18 -38.75
C TRP A 283 5.65 5.03 -38.64
N SER A 284 4.57 5.05 -39.42
CA SER A 284 3.52 4.03 -39.36
C SER A 284 4.02 2.65 -39.81
N VAL A 285 5.06 2.61 -40.66
CA VAL A 285 5.70 1.38 -41.16
C VAL A 285 6.79 0.93 -40.20
N PHE A 286 7.69 1.82 -39.79
CA PHE A 286 8.80 1.50 -38.88
C PHE A 286 9.08 2.68 -37.94
N SER A 287 8.96 2.46 -36.63
CA SER A 287 9.05 3.54 -35.63
C SER A 287 10.46 4.11 -35.42
N MET A 288 11.50 3.45 -35.91
CA MET A 288 12.90 3.88 -35.73
C MET A 288 13.61 4.20 -37.06
N TYR A 289 12.86 4.49 -38.13
CA TYR A 289 13.42 4.73 -39.48
C TYR A 289 14.42 5.89 -39.59
N MET A 290 14.43 6.78 -38.60
CA MET A 290 15.28 7.97 -38.51
C MET A 290 16.49 7.80 -37.58
N MET A 291 16.68 6.61 -37.00
CA MET A 291 17.80 6.27 -36.10
C MET A 291 18.93 5.61 -36.86
#